data_AF-A0A7W7QSU7-F1
#
_entry.id   AF-A0A7W7QSU7-F1
#
_cell.length_a   1.000
_cell.length_b   1.000
_cell.length_c   1.000
_cell.angle_alpha   90.00
_cell.angle_beta   90.00
_cell.angle_gamma   90.00
#
_symmetry.space_group_name_H-M   'P 1'
#
loop_
_entity.id
_entity.type
_entity.pdbx_description
1 polymer ?
#
loop_
_entity_poly.entity_id
_entity_poly.type
_entity_poly.pdbx_seq_one_letter_code
_entity_poly.pdbx_strand_id
1 'polypeptide(L)'
;MEFPQALEAHLTAIRSRDLDGYLETVHPDATVILPNGTFLRGRDAVAEFHTSWFGDPDWTLKTETVRTQAAGDSAFALLSVVYDDLDPEGKPYQKEYYLTLYFTLVDGRWLLLHDQNTFC
;
A
#
# COMPACT_ATOMS: atom_id res chain seq x y z
N MET A 1 6.45 -18.20 -2.09
CA MET A 1 6.06 -17.19 -3.10
C MET A 1 7.22 -16.24 -3.23
N GLU A 2 7.65 -15.93 -4.45
CA GLU A 2 8.76 -14.98 -4.67
C GLU A 2 8.29 -13.53 -4.43
N PHE A 3 9.22 -12.62 -4.14
CA PHE A 3 8.88 -11.22 -3.84
C PHE A 3 8.00 -10.54 -4.90
N PRO A 4 8.28 -10.64 -6.22
CA PRO A 4 7.43 -10.01 -7.23
C PRO A 4 5.97 -10.51 -7.21
N GLN A 5 5.77 -11.78 -6.87
CA GLN A 5 4.43 -12.36 -6.76
C GLN A 5 3.70 -11.84 -5.52
N ALA A 6 4.42 -11.66 -4.41
CA ALA A 6 3.86 -11.10 -3.18
C ALA A 6 3.50 -9.62 -3.35
N LEU A 7 4.35 -8.84 -4.02
CA LEU A 7 4.05 -7.46 -4.38
C LEU A 7 2.79 -7.39 -5.26
N GLU A 8 2.69 -8.24 -6.28
CA GLU A 8 1.52 -8.25 -7.16
C GLU A 8 0.23 -8.68 -6.43
N ALA A 9 0.32 -9.64 -5.51
CA ALA A 9 -0.80 -10.03 -4.65
C ALA A 9 -1.24 -8.85 -3.76
N HIS A 10 -0.30 -8.15 -3.14
CA HIS A 10 -0.56 -6.96 -2.32
C HIS A 10 -1.26 -5.86 -3.12
N LEU A 11 -0.71 -5.50 -4.29
CA LEU A 11 -1.29 -4.47 -5.16
C LEU A 11 -2.64 -4.89 -5.74
N THR A 12 -2.83 -6.18 -6.02
CA THR A 12 -4.12 -6.70 -6.48
C THR A 12 -5.18 -6.52 -5.40
N ALA A 13 -4.88 -6.89 -4.15
CA ALA A 13 -5.82 -6.72 -3.05
C ALA A 13 -6.25 -5.25 -2.86
N ILE A 14 -5.32 -4.30 -3.02
CA ILE A 14 -5.64 -2.87 -3.02
C ILE A 14 -6.59 -2.51 -4.17
N ARG A 15 -6.22 -2.86 -5.42
CA ARG A 15 -7.04 -2.51 -6.60
C ARG A 15 -8.43 -3.15 -6.59
N SER A 16 -8.56 -4.34 -6.01
CA SER A 16 -9.84 -5.03 -5.86
C SER A 16 -10.61 -4.64 -4.60
N ARG A 17 -10.06 -3.76 -3.76
CA ARG A 17 -10.63 -3.37 -2.46
C ARG A 17 -10.91 -4.58 -1.55
N ASP A 18 -10.04 -5.60 -1.64
CA ASP A 18 -10.12 -6.83 -0.86
C ASP A 18 -9.39 -6.64 0.47
N LEU A 19 -10.13 -6.24 1.51
CA LEU A 19 -9.57 -5.97 2.83
C LEU A 19 -8.93 -7.23 3.44
N ASP A 20 -9.61 -8.38 3.34
CA ASP A 20 -9.12 -9.62 3.93
C ASP A 20 -7.84 -10.08 3.22
N GLY A 21 -7.84 -10.08 1.88
CA GLY A 21 -6.66 -10.40 1.07
C GLY A 21 -5.51 -9.41 1.31
N TYR A 22 -5.81 -8.12 1.47
CA TYR A 22 -4.81 -7.10 1.79
C TYR A 22 -4.16 -7.40 3.14
N LEU A 23 -4.95 -7.63 4.19
CA LEU A 23 -4.43 -7.86 5.53
C LEU A 23 -3.57 -9.14 5.63
N GLU A 24 -3.83 -10.16 4.81
CA GLU A 24 -2.95 -11.34 4.73
C GLU A 24 -1.54 -11.05 4.21
N THR A 25 -1.36 -9.92 3.53
CA THR A 25 -0.05 -9.46 3.05
C THR A 25 0.63 -8.49 4.02
N VAL A 26 0.00 -8.13 5.14
CA VAL A 26 0.49 -7.10 6.08
C VAL A 26 1.10 -7.73 7.33
N HIS A 27 2.31 -7.31 7.68
CA HIS A 27 2.98 -7.73 8.90
C HIS A 27 2.24 -7.20 10.15
N PRO A 28 2.15 -7.95 11.26
CA PRO A 28 1.51 -7.49 12.50
C PRO A 28 2.02 -6.13 13.00
N ASP A 29 3.33 -5.88 12.86
CA ASP A 29 4.00 -4.63 13.24
C ASP A 29 4.16 -3.62 12.09
N ALA A 30 3.36 -3.73 11.02
CA ALA A 30 3.47 -2.84 9.88
C ALA A 30 3.32 -1.36 10.26
N THR A 31 3.98 -0.50 9.50
CA THR A 31 3.88 0.96 9.64
C THR A 31 3.50 1.59 8.32
N VAL A 32 2.67 2.63 8.36
CA VAL A 32 2.24 3.39 7.18
C VAL A 32 2.46 4.87 7.46
N ILE A 33 3.09 5.58 6.54
CA ILE A 33 3.18 7.04 6.52
C ILE A 33 2.37 7.56 5.34
N LEU A 34 1.27 8.24 5.65
CA LEU A 34 0.44 8.91 4.65
C LEU A 34 1.12 10.20 4.16
N PRO A 35 0.73 10.72 2.98
CA PRO A 35 1.38 11.92 2.42
C PRO A 35 1.35 13.17 3.31
N ASN A 36 0.38 13.25 4.24
CA ASN A 36 0.25 14.35 5.19
C ASN A 36 1.08 14.17 6.48
N GLY A 37 1.92 13.12 6.54
CA GLY A 37 2.75 12.80 7.71
C GLY A 37 2.02 12.03 8.81
N THR A 38 0.76 11.62 8.60
CA THR A 38 0.07 10.72 9.54
C THR A 38 0.80 9.38 9.60
N PHE A 39 1.14 8.97 10.82
CA PHE A 39 1.84 7.72 11.09
C PHE A 39 0.91 6.69 11.72
N LEU A 40 0.69 5.58 11.01
CA LEU A 40 -0.07 4.43 11.50
C LEU A 40 0.90 3.32 11.89
N ARG A 41 0.59 2.62 12.98
CA ARG A 41 1.44 1.54 13.50
C ARG A 41 0.59 0.34 13.93
N GLY A 42 1.00 -0.83 13.48
CA GLY A 42 0.36 -2.11 13.77
C GLY A 42 -0.76 -2.42 12.78
N ARG A 43 -1.00 -3.72 12.55
CA ARG A 43 -2.01 -4.22 11.61
C ARG A 43 -3.41 -3.69 11.91
N ASP A 44 -3.77 -3.48 13.17
CA ASP A 44 -5.10 -2.97 13.55
C ASP A 44 -5.35 -1.54 13.06
N ALA A 45 -4.39 -0.62 13.28
CA ALA A 45 -4.50 0.76 12.82
C ALA A 45 -4.48 0.85 11.28
N VAL A 46 -3.68 -0.02 10.65
CA VAL A 46 -3.65 -0.15 9.18
C VAL A 46 -4.99 -0.68 8.66
N ALA A 47 -5.59 -1.66 9.33
CA ALA A 47 -6.89 -2.24 8.97
C ALA A 47 -8.02 -1.21 9.10
N GLU A 48 -8.05 -0.42 10.16
CA GLU A 48 -9.06 0.63 10.38
C GLU A 48 -9.03 1.67 9.26
N PHE A 49 -7.83 2.14 8.89
CA PHE A 49 -7.64 3.07 7.78
C PHE A 49 -8.12 2.45 6.45
N HIS A 50 -7.66 1.23 6.13
CA HIS A 50 -8.02 0.58 4.86
C HIS A 50 -9.49 0.18 4.79
N THR A 51 -10.15 -0.11 5.92
CA THR A 51 -11.60 -0.37 5.95
C THR A 51 -12.37 0.85 5.46
N SER A 52 -12.01 2.03 5.96
CA SER A 52 -12.65 3.29 5.57
C SER A 52 -12.32 3.63 4.11
N TRP A 53 -11.05 3.52 3.73
CA TRP A 53 -10.60 3.84 2.39
C TRP A 53 -11.16 2.87 1.34
N PHE A 54 -11.14 1.56 1.55
CA PHE A 54 -11.75 0.59 0.62
C PHE A 54 -13.28 0.68 0.56
N GLY A 55 -13.92 1.25 1.56
CA GLY A 55 -15.36 1.52 1.54
C GLY A 55 -15.76 2.69 0.64
N ASP A 56 -14.81 3.54 0.25
CA ASP A 56 -15.04 4.68 -0.62
C ASP A 56 -15.03 4.22 -2.10
N PRO A 57 -16.15 4.41 -2.85
CA PRO A 57 -16.24 3.98 -4.24
C PRO A 57 -15.56 4.94 -5.22
N ASP A 58 -15.27 6.18 -4.81
CA ASP A 58 -14.97 7.28 -5.72
C ASP A 58 -13.50 7.30 -6.16
N TRP A 59 -12.60 6.79 -5.31
CA TRP A 59 -11.18 6.79 -5.64
C TRP A 59 -10.80 5.73 -6.68
N THR A 60 -9.81 6.07 -7.49
CA THR A 60 -9.05 5.12 -8.30
C THR A 60 -7.56 5.30 -8.06
N LEU A 61 -6.82 4.20 -8.06
CA LEU A 61 -5.38 4.20 -7.81
C LEU A 61 -4.69 3.40 -8.92
N LYS A 62 -3.83 4.08 -9.68
CA LYS A 62 -2.98 3.47 -10.70
C LYS A 62 -1.54 3.46 -10.21
N THR A 63 -0.90 2.30 -10.27
CA THR A 63 0.50 2.12 -9.85
C THR A 63 1.36 1.69 -11.03
N GLU A 64 2.53 2.29 -11.15
CA GLU A 64 3.61 1.80 -12.01
C GLU A 64 4.81 1.42 -11.14
N THR A 65 5.38 0.23 -11.37
CA THR A 65 6.59 -0.19 -10.64
C THR A 65 7.82 0.50 -11.22
N VAL A 66 8.42 1.41 -10.45
CA VAL A 66 9.64 2.14 -10.83
C VAL A 66 10.88 1.30 -10.58
N ARG A 67 10.95 0.67 -9.41
CA ARG A 67 12.07 -0.20 -9.04
C ARG A 67 11.64 -1.24 -8.01
N THR A 68 12.22 -2.43 -8.13
CA THR A 68 12.20 -3.44 -7.07
C THR A 68 13.62 -3.88 -6.73
N GLN A 69 13.82 -4.32 -5.49
CA GLN A 69 15.05 -4.97 -5.07
C GLN A 69 14.73 -5.93 -3.93
N ALA A 70 15.18 -7.18 -4.06
CA ALA A 70 15.25 -8.12 -2.94
C ALA A 70 16.71 -8.29 -2.50
N ALA A 71 16.94 -8.48 -1.20
CA ALA A 71 18.22 -8.72 -0.57
C ALA A 71 18.03 -9.55 0.71
N GLY A 72 18.28 -10.86 0.63
CA GLY A 72 18.01 -11.79 1.73
C GLY A 72 16.53 -11.80 2.09
N ASP A 73 16.22 -11.65 3.38
CA ASP A 73 14.85 -11.66 3.92
C ASP A 73 14.17 -10.27 3.88
N SER A 74 14.65 -9.40 3.01
CA SER A 74 14.17 -8.03 2.84
C SER A 74 13.98 -7.69 1.38
N ALA A 75 12.95 -6.92 1.08
CA ALA A 75 12.72 -6.42 -0.26
C ALA A 75 12.02 -5.06 -0.22
N PHE A 76 12.20 -4.26 -1.27
CA PHE A 76 11.42 -3.03 -1.43
C PHE A 76 10.93 -2.88 -2.87
N ALA A 77 9.82 -2.15 -3.00
CA ALA A 77 9.28 -1.64 -4.25
C ALA A 77 9.11 -0.12 -4.14
N LEU A 78 9.57 0.60 -5.16
CA LEU A 78 9.23 1.99 -5.39
C LEU A 78 8.21 2.04 -6.53
N LEU A 79 7.07 2.67 -6.26
CA LEU A 79 5.98 2.81 -7.21
C LEU A 79 5.74 4.30 -7.50
N SER A 80 5.44 4.62 -8.75
CA SER A 80 4.77 5.87 -9.12
C SER A 80 3.28 5.66 -9.02
N VAL A 81 2.56 6.59 -8.40
CA VAL A 81 1.13 6.49 -8.17
C VAL A 81 0.41 7.70 -8.75
N VAL A 82 -0.67 7.43 -9.49
CA VAL A 82 -1.68 8.40 -9.85
C VAL A 82 -2.96 8.04 -9.11
N TYR A 83 -3.39 8.94 -8.23
CA TYR A 83 -4.60 8.78 -7.42
C TYR A 83 -5.62 9.82 -7.86
N ASP A 84 -6.79 9.36 -8.27
CA ASP A 84 -7.93 10.18 -8.67
C ASP A 84 -9.07 9.96 -7.67
N ASP A 85 -9.76 11.02 -7.25
CA ASP A 85 -10.83 10.94 -6.24
C ASP A 85 -11.71 12.21 -6.27
N LEU A 86 -12.79 12.24 -5.49
CA LEU A 86 -13.69 13.39 -5.33
C LEU A 86 -13.44 14.11 -3.99
N ASP A 87 -13.44 15.44 -4.00
CA ASP A 87 -13.44 16.23 -2.78
C ASP A 87 -14.83 16.22 -2.10
N PRO A 88 -14.97 16.78 -0.88
CA PRO A 88 -16.26 16.81 -0.18
C PRO A 88 -17.39 17.53 -0.92
N GLU A 89 -17.06 18.40 -1.89
CA GLU A 89 -18.01 19.08 -2.77
C GLU A 89 -18.33 18.27 -4.05
N GLY A 90 -17.77 17.06 -4.20
CA GLY A 90 -17.95 16.18 -5.35
C GLY A 90 -17.13 16.58 -6.56
N LYS A 91 -16.12 17.45 -6.40
CA LYS A 91 -15.26 17.89 -7.49
C LYS A 91 -14.05 16.96 -7.60
N PRO A 92 -13.70 16.49 -8.81
CA PRO A 92 -12.57 15.60 -9.00
C PRO A 92 -11.24 16.30 -8.72
N TYR A 93 -10.34 15.58 -8.06
CA TYR A 93 -8.95 15.96 -7.89
C TYR A 93 -8.03 14.78 -8.21
N GLN A 94 -6.79 15.09 -8.56
CA GLN A 94 -5.74 14.11 -8.82
C GLN A 94 -4.51 14.43 -7.97
N LYS A 95 -3.84 13.38 -7.50
CA LYS A 95 -2.56 13.45 -6.79
C LYS A 95 -1.57 12.50 -7.45
N GLU A 96 -0.35 12.98 -7.63
CA GLU A 96 0.79 12.18 -8.06
C GLU A 96 1.80 12.09 -6.92
N TYR A 97 2.28 10.88 -6.64
CA TYR A 97 3.24 10.64 -5.57
C TYR A 97 4.06 9.39 -5.79
N TYR A 98 5.16 9.29 -5.03
CA TYR A 98 5.89 8.04 -4.89
C TYR A 98 5.43 7.27 -3.66
N LEU A 99 5.23 5.96 -3.85
CA LEU A 99 4.93 5.00 -2.80
C LEU A 99 6.10 4.03 -2.66
N THR A 100 6.68 3.98 -1.46
CA THR A 100 7.68 2.98 -1.10
C THR A 100 7.03 1.90 -0.26
N LEU A 101 7.13 0.66 -0.70
CA LEU A 101 6.70 -0.52 0.04
C LEU A 101 7.92 -1.35 0.41
N TYR A 102 8.07 -1.65 1.68
CA TYR A 102 9.13 -2.51 2.20
C TYR A 102 8.51 -3.78 2.78
N PHE A 103 9.05 -4.92 2.35
CA PHE A 103 8.61 -6.25 2.72
C PHE A 103 9.72 -7.00 3.45
N THR A 104 9.31 -7.87 4.36
CA THR A 104 10.18 -8.82 5.05
C THR A 104 9.67 -10.25 4.85
N LEU A 105 10.60 -11.20 4.74
CA LEU A 105 10.30 -12.62 4.60
C LEU A 105 10.19 -13.25 6.00
N VAL A 106 8.98 -13.68 6.37
CA VAL A 106 8.70 -14.34 7.66
C VAL A 106 8.06 -15.69 7.38
N ASP A 107 8.70 -16.76 7.86
CA ASP A 107 8.23 -18.15 7.68
C ASP A 107 7.88 -18.49 6.21
N GLY A 108 8.70 -18.02 5.27
CA GLY A 108 8.52 -18.24 3.83
C GLY A 108 7.44 -17.38 3.17
N ARG A 109 6.89 -16.39 3.87
CA ARG A 109 5.90 -15.43 3.36
C ARG A 109 6.45 -14.00 3.39
N TRP A 110 6.35 -13.30 2.27
CA TRP A 110 6.66 -11.87 2.20
C TRP A 110 5.50 -11.07 2.76
N LEU A 111 5.77 -10.24 3.76
CA LEU A 111 4.78 -9.39 4.43
C LEU A 111 5.23 -7.94 4.38
N LEU A 112 4.30 -7.02 4.10
CA LEU A 112 4.53 -5.58 4.14
C LEU A 112 4.86 -5.17 5.59
N LEU A 113 6.04 -4.60 5.79
CA LEU A 113 6.48 -4.08 7.10
C LEU A 113 6.45 -2.55 7.14
N HIS A 114 6.65 -1.88 6.00
CA HIS A 114 6.59 -0.42 5.94
C HIS A 114 6.05 0.08 4.60
N ASP A 115 5.18 1.09 4.68
CA ASP A 115 4.61 1.85 3.57
C ASP A 115 4.87 3.34 3.83
N GLN A 116 5.36 4.04 2.82
CA GLN A 116 5.46 5.50 2.87
C GLN A 116 5.07 6.13 1.54
N ASN A 117 4.19 7.12 1.62
CA ASN A 117 3.73 7.93 0.51
C ASN A 117 4.39 9.32 0.57
N THR A 118 4.90 9.80 -0.56
CA THR A 118 5.59 11.09 -0.66
C THR A 118 5.08 11.86 -1.87
N PHE A 119 4.35 12.97 -1.64
CA PHE A 119 3.88 13.84 -2.72
C PHE A 119 5.03 14.39 -3.56
N CYS A 120 4.78 14.54 -4.85
CA CYS A 120 5.64 15.25 -5.80
C CYS A 120 5.54 16.77 -5.65
#